data_AF-A0AAU8WYA3-F1
#
_entry.id   AF-A0AAU8WYA3-F1
#
_cell.length_a   1.000
_cell.length_b   1.000
_cell.length_c   1.000
_cell.angle_alpha   90.00
_cell.angle_beta   90.00
_cell.angle_gamma   90.00
#
_symmetry.space_group_name_H-M   'P 1'
#
loop_
_entity.id
_entity.type
_entity.pdbx_description
1 polymer ?
#
loop_
_entity_poly.entity_id
_entity_poly.type
_entity_poly.pdbx_seq_one_letter_code
_entity_poly.pdbx_strand_id
1 'polypeptide(L)'
;MKDLTEAEKAEITLLLQKAQANADHQLTNAERNRIREEGRLKIVADRAEAAKVASKLAREKAKERARNQVLPETFSWIDSVSNKFRSKR
;
A
#
# COMPACT_ATOMS: atom_id res chain seq x y z
N MET A 1 -11.87 8.04 -17.65
CA MET A 1 -11.23 6.81 -18.18
C MET A 1 -9.79 7.05 -18.63
N LYS A 2 -9.33 8.31 -18.79
CA LYS A 2 -7.99 8.60 -19.32
C LYS A 2 -6.87 8.12 -18.38
N ASP A 3 -7.13 8.10 -17.07
CA ASP A 3 -6.16 7.76 -16.02
C ASP A 3 -6.25 6.31 -15.51
N LEU A 4 -7.01 5.48 -16.22
CA LEU A 4 -7.14 4.05 -15.94
C LEU A 4 -6.21 3.26 -16.85
N THR A 5 -5.58 2.23 -16.27
CA THR A 5 -4.79 1.26 -17.03
C THR A 5 -5.70 0.46 -17.97
N GLU A 6 -5.14 -0.20 -18.98
CA GLU A 6 -5.94 -1.00 -19.90
C GLU A 6 -6.66 -2.15 -19.20
N ALA A 7 -6.01 -2.77 -18.21
CA ALA A 7 -6.62 -3.82 -17.38
C ALA A 7 -7.84 -3.31 -16.60
N GLU A 8 -7.73 -2.13 -15.99
CA GLU A 8 -8.84 -1.50 -15.25
C GLU A 8 -9.99 -1.08 -16.17
N LYS A 9 -9.68 -0.60 -17.39
CA LYS A 9 -10.71 -0.33 -18.40
C LYS A 9 -11.43 -1.62 -18.83
N ALA A 10 -10.69 -2.72 -18.98
CA ALA A 10 -11.25 -4.02 -19.29
C ALA A 10 -12.15 -4.52 -18.15
N GLU A 11 -11.76 -4.34 -16.89
CA GLU A 11 -12.59 -4.70 -15.72
C GLU A 11 -13.91 -3.91 -15.70
N ILE A 12 -13.87 -2.58 -15.90
CA ILE A 12 -15.10 -1.77 -15.98
C ILE A 12 -15.98 -2.22 -17.16
N THR A 13 -15.38 -2.59 -18.29
CA THR A 13 -16.11 -3.08 -19.46
C THR A 13 -16.77 -4.42 -19.18
N LEU A 14 -16.08 -5.32 -18.48
CA LEU A 14 -16.62 -6.60 -18.03
C LEU A 14 -17.79 -6.39 -17.05
N LEU A 15 -17.69 -5.43 -16.13
CA LEU A 15 -18.79 -5.05 -15.24
C LEU A 15 -20.01 -4.56 -16.01
N LEU A 16 -19.81 -3.74 -17.05
CA LEU A 16 -20.89 -3.29 -17.94
C LEU A 16 -21.52 -4.46 -18.70
N GLN A 17 -20.71 -5.38 -19.24
CA GLN A 17 -21.22 -6.56 -19.94
C GLN A 17 -22.03 -7.46 -19.01
N LYS A 18 -21.54 -7.70 -17.79
CA LYS A 18 -22.25 -8.48 -16.78
C LYS A 18 -23.56 -7.82 -16.36
N ALA A 19 -23.55 -6.51 -16.15
CA ALA A 19 -24.76 -5.76 -15.86
C ALA A 19 -25.76 -5.81 -17.02
N GLN A 20 -25.28 -5.75 -18.26
CA GLN A 20 -26.13 -5.86 -19.44
C GLN A 20 -26.71 -7.27 -19.63
N ALA A 21 -25.95 -8.31 -19.27
CA ALA A 21 -26.43 -9.69 -19.32
C ALA A 21 -27.45 -10.01 -18.23
N ASN A 22 -27.36 -9.33 -17.08
CA ASN A 22 -28.31 -9.48 -15.97
C ASN A 22 -29.55 -8.60 -16.10
N ALA A 23 -29.54 -7.63 -17.02
CA ALA A 23 -30.67 -6.76 -17.25
C ALA A 23 -31.53 -7.34 -18.38
N ASP A 24 -32.83 -7.43 -18.16
CA ASP A 24 -33.80 -7.81 -19.20
C ASP A 24 -34.01 -6.72 -20.27
N HIS A 25 -33.31 -5.59 -20.14
CA HIS A 25 -33.40 -4.43 -21.00
C HIS A 25 -32.01 -3.87 -21.34
N GLN A 26 -31.92 -3.08 -22.41
CA GLN A 26 -30.69 -2.35 -22.73
C GLN A 26 -30.43 -1.28 -21.66
N LEU A 27 -29.21 -1.28 -21.10
CA LEU A 27 -28.82 -0.32 -20.08
C LEU A 27 -28.88 1.10 -20.65
N THR A 28 -29.60 1.96 -19.94
CA THR A 28 -29.68 3.38 -20.25
C THR A 28 -28.33 4.07 -20.07
N ASN A 29 -28.15 5.25 -20.68
CA ASN A 29 -26.93 6.03 -20.51
C ASN A 29 -26.62 6.34 -19.04
N ALA A 30 -27.66 6.57 -18.23
CA ALA A 30 -27.53 6.85 -16.80
C ALA A 30 -26.96 5.65 -16.05
N GLU A 31 -27.50 4.45 -16.28
CA GLU A 31 -27.05 3.22 -15.63
C GLU A 31 -25.63 2.84 -16.04
N ARG A 32 -25.32 2.95 -17.33
CA ARG A 32 -23.94 2.70 -17.81
C ARG A 32 -22.94 3.66 -17.18
N ASN A 33 -23.31 4.93 -17.00
CA ASN A 33 -22.43 5.90 -16.34
C ASN A 33 -22.29 5.60 -14.84
N ARG A 34 -23.36 5.15 -14.18
CA ARG A 34 -23.33 4.73 -12.77
C ARG A 34 -22.38 3.55 -12.56
N ILE A 35 -22.49 2.50 -13.37
CA ILE A 35 -21.63 1.31 -13.31
C ILE A 35 -20.16 1.67 -13.56
N ARG A 36 -19.89 2.59 -14.50
CA ARG A 36 -18.53 3.07 -14.76
C ARG A 36 -17.95 3.81 -13.57
N GLU A 37 -18.75 4.61 -12.90
CA GLU A 37 -18.29 5.39 -11.74
C GLU A 37 -18.08 4.50 -10.52
N GLU A 38 -18.99 3.55 -10.26
CA GLU A 38 -18.82 2.52 -9.24
C GLU A 38 -17.55 1.70 -9.48
N GLY A 39 -17.31 1.29 -10.73
CA GLY A 39 -16.08 0.60 -11.12
C GLY A 39 -14.81 1.43 -10.87
N ARG A 40 -14.86 2.74 -11.16
CA ARG A 40 -13.74 3.65 -10.84
C ARG A 40 -13.48 3.77 -9.35
N LEU A 41 -14.52 3.95 -8.56
CA LEU A 41 -14.41 4.05 -7.10
C LEU A 41 -13.78 2.78 -6.52
N LYS A 42 -14.17 1.61 -7.02
CA LYS A 42 -13.57 0.34 -6.64
C LYS A 42 -12.08 0.28 -6.99
N ILE A 43 -11.70 0.64 -8.21
CA ILE A 43 -10.29 0.67 -8.63
C ILE A 43 -9.46 1.62 -7.75
N VAL A 44 -10.00 2.80 -7.41
CA VAL A 44 -9.31 3.74 -6.51
C VAL A 44 -9.15 3.15 -5.11
N ALA A 45 -10.17 2.47 -4.60
CA ALA A 45 -10.10 1.78 -3.31
C ALA A 45 -9.06 0.65 -3.33
N ASP A 46 -9.04 -0.17 -4.38
CA ASP A 46 -8.10 -1.28 -4.55
C ASP A 46 -6.66 -0.77 -4.64
N ARG A 47 -6.42 0.33 -5.37
CA ARG A 47 -5.11 1.01 -5.42
C ARG A 47 -4.70 1.53 -4.04
N ALA A 48 -5.62 2.12 -3.28
CA ALA A 48 -5.34 2.61 -1.94
C ALA A 48 -5.03 1.46 -0.96
N GLU A 49 -5.71 0.33 -1.09
CA GLU A 49 -5.43 -0.87 -0.31
C GLU A 49 -4.07 -1.48 -0.67
N ALA A 50 -3.77 -1.60 -1.96
CA ALA A 50 -2.45 -2.04 -2.43
C ALA A 50 -1.33 -1.15 -1.90
N ALA A 51 -1.52 0.17 -1.90
CA ALA A 51 -0.56 1.12 -1.32
C ALA A 51 -0.38 0.92 0.20
N LYS A 52 -1.46 0.66 0.95
CA LYS A 52 -1.38 0.35 2.39
C LYS A 52 -0.62 -0.95 2.64
N VAL A 53 -0.87 -1.99 1.85
CA VAL A 53 -0.14 -3.26 1.95
C VAL A 53 1.34 -3.06 1.65
N ALA A 54 1.67 -2.36 0.56
CA ALA A 54 3.05 -2.03 0.21
C ALA A 54 3.75 -1.23 1.32
N SER A 55 3.06 -0.25 1.94
CA SER A 55 3.58 0.53 3.06
C SER A 55 3.85 -0.35 4.29
N LYS A 56 2.93 -1.27 4.63
CA LYS A 56 3.14 -2.24 5.72
C LYS A 56 4.37 -3.11 5.45
N LEU A 57 4.51 -3.65 4.24
CA LEU A 57 5.67 -4.45 3.86
C LEU A 57 6.97 -3.66 3.93
N ALA A 58 6.97 -2.40 3.48
CA ALA A 58 8.13 -1.52 3.60
C ALA A 58 8.51 -1.26 5.06
N ARG A 59 7.51 -1.09 5.95
CA ARG A 59 7.73 -0.92 7.38
C ARG A 59 8.28 -2.19 8.05
N GLU A 60 7.77 -3.36 7.72
CA GLU A 60 8.31 -4.62 8.24
C GLU A 60 9.75 -4.84 7.76
N LYS A 61 10.04 -4.60 6.48
CA LYS A 61 11.40 -4.65 5.95
C LYS A 61 12.34 -3.64 6.63
N ALA A 62 11.83 -2.45 6.99
CA ALA A 62 12.60 -1.48 7.76
C ALA A 62 12.90 -1.96 9.19
N LYS A 63 11.93 -2.59 9.87
CA LYS A 63 12.15 -3.21 11.19
C LYS A 63 13.16 -4.34 11.14
N GLU A 64 13.10 -5.21 10.13
CA GLU A 64 14.08 -6.28 9.93
C GLU A 64 15.49 -5.71 9.72
N ARG A 65 15.63 -4.67 8.89
CA ARG A 65 16.92 -3.98 8.73
C ARG A 65 17.42 -3.38 10.04
N ALA A 66 16.55 -2.78 10.84
CA ALA A 66 16.92 -2.23 12.15
C ALA A 66 17.35 -3.32 13.15
N ARG A 67 16.72 -4.51 13.11
CA ARG A 67 17.14 -5.66 13.93
C ARG A 67 18.48 -6.24 13.50
N ASN A 68 18.76 -6.25 12.21
CA ASN A 68 19.99 -6.80 11.64
C ASN A 68 21.14 -5.78 11.59
N GLN A 69 20.88 -4.50 11.87
CA GLN A 69 21.95 -3.56 12.18
C GLN A 69 22.53 -4.00 13.53
N VAL A 70 23.70 -4.65 13.48
CA VAL A 70 24.58 -4.81 14.62
C VAL A 70 24.77 -3.41 15.19
N LEU A 71 24.15 -3.14 16.34
CA LEU A 71 24.40 -1.90 17.06
C LEU A 71 25.92 -1.82 17.25
N PRO A 72 26.62 -0.81 16.71
CA PRO A 72 27.99 -0.58 17.13
C PRO A 72 27.91 -0.43 18.65
N GLU A 73 28.77 -1.17 19.37
CA GLU A 73 28.80 -1.25 20.84
C GLU A 73 28.31 0.07 21.42
N THR A 74 27.07 0.05 21.94
CA THR A 74 26.39 1.29 22.29
C THR A 74 27.27 1.99 23.32
N PHE A 75 27.76 3.18 22.96
CA PHE A 75 28.72 3.93 23.77
C PHE A 75 28.21 4.00 25.22
N SER A 76 28.86 3.23 26.09
CA SER A 76 28.52 3.15 27.50
C SER A 76 29.20 4.31 28.21
N TRP A 77 28.40 5.28 28.65
CA TRP A 77 28.86 6.39 29.48
C TRP A 77 29.55 5.89 30.77
N ILE A 78 29.10 4.75 31.30
CA ILE A 78 29.66 4.14 32.50
C ILE A 78 31.08 3.63 32.24
N ASP A 79 31.33 3.01 31.09
CA ASP A 79 32.67 2.56 30.69
C ASP A 79 33.60 3.74 30.33
N SER A 80 33.04 4.80 29.75
CA SER A 80 33.80 6.02 29.41
C SER A 80 34.30 6.79 30.64
N VAL A 81 33.49 6.86 31.71
CA VAL A 81 33.86 7.63 32.92
C VAL A 81 34.70 6.79 33.89
N SER A 82 34.49 5.48 33.98
CA SER A 82 35.20 4.63 34.95
C SER A 82 36.70 4.47 34.66
N ASN A 83 37.12 4.53 33.39
CA ASN A 83 38.52 4.37 33.02
C ASN A 83 39.40 5.58 33.35
N LYS A 84 38.80 6.78 33.49
CA LYS A 84 39.53 8.02 33.78
C LYS A 84 39.91 8.18 35.27
N PHE A 85 39.21 7.48 36.16
CA PHE A 85 39.42 7.57 37.61
C PHE A 85 40.09 6.34 38.24
N ARG A 86 40.30 5.26 37.48
CA ARG A 86 40.88 4.00 38.00
C ARG A 86 42.41 3.87 37.89
N SER A 87 43.11 4.80 37.25
CA SER A 87 44.59 4.72 37.07
C SER A 87 45.44 5.43 38.14
N LYS A 88 44.86 5.80 39.29
CA LYS A 88 45.63 6.25 40.44
C LYS A 88 45.42 5.33 41.64
N ARG A 89 46.20 4.25 41.70
CA ARG A 89 46.65 3.64 42.95
C ARG A 89 47.92 2.84 42.70
#